data_AF-A0A528U2B3-F1
#
_entry.id   AF-A0A528U2B3-F1
#
_cell.length_a   1.000
_cell.length_b   1.000
_cell.length_c   1.000
_cell.angle_alpha   90.00
_cell.angle_beta   90.00
_cell.angle_gamma   90.00
#
_symmetry.space_group_name_H-M   'P 1'
#
loop_
_entity.id
_entity.type
_entity.pdbx_description
1 polymer ?
#
loop_
_entity_poly.entity_id
_entity_poly.type
_entity_poly.pdbx_seq_one_letter_code
_entity_poly.pdbx_strand_id
1 'polypeptide(L)'
;MKKTVLVAVATAVLVSACTTTDPYTGEQKVSNTAAGAGIGALAGAGLGLLAGGNDRRNALIGAGVGALAGGAIGATMDQNEAELRRQLQGSGVSVTRTGDQIILNMPSDITFNVDQDAVKPGFYQVLNSVALVLNKFRQTTVDVFGHTDSTGGDEHNFDLSQRRALAVANYLSGQG
;
A
#
# COMPACT_ATOMS: atom_id res chain seq x y z
N MET A 1 1.94 -36.84 21.55
CA MET A 1 0.72 -36.23 22.11
C MET A 1 1.01 -34.96 22.92
N LYS A 2 1.77 -34.99 24.02
CA LYS A 2 2.07 -33.75 24.78
C LYS A 2 2.85 -32.68 23.98
N LYS A 3 3.84 -33.10 23.17
CA LYS A 3 4.63 -32.20 22.30
C LYS A 3 3.82 -31.62 21.13
N THR A 4 2.90 -32.39 20.55
CA THR A 4 2.04 -31.95 19.44
C THR A 4 0.96 -30.97 19.92
N VAL A 5 0.44 -31.14 21.13
CA VAL A 5 -0.50 -30.20 21.76
C VAL A 5 0.20 -28.89 22.12
N LEU A 6 1.42 -28.94 22.66
CA LEU A 6 2.23 -27.74 22.95
C LEU A 6 2.56 -26.92 21.70
N VAL A 7 2.91 -27.58 20.60
CA VAL A 7 3.15 -26.90 19.32
C VAL A 7 1.86 -26.29 18.79
N ALA A 8 0.73 -27.01 18.81
CA ALA A 8 -0.54 -26.49 18.33
C ALA A 8 -1.04 -25.25 19.12
N VAL A 9 -0.87 -25.26 20.45
CA VAL A 9 -1.24 -24.11 21.31
C VAL A 9 -0.31 -22.92 21.09
N ALA A 10 1.00 -23.16 20.95
CA ALA A 10 1.96 -22.09 20.65
C ALA A 10 1.69 -21.44 19.29
N THR A 11 1.36 -22.24 18.27
CA THR A 11 0.99 -21.73 16.95
C THR A 11 -0.31 -20.92 17.00
N ALA A 12 -1.32 -21.39 17.74
CA ALA A 12 -2.59 -20.66 17.87
C ALA A 12 -2.42 -19.28 18.55
N VAL A 13 -1.56 -19.18 19.57
CA VAL A 13 -1.26 -17.90 20.24
C VAL A 13 -0.49 -16.95 19.33
N LEU A 14 0.43 -17.46 18.51
CA LEU A 14 1.20 -16.65 17.56
C LEU A 14 0.34 -16.14 16.39
N VAL A 15 -0.63 -16.92 15.92
CA VAL A 15 -1.55 -16.50 14.85
C VAL A 15 -2.46 -15.37 15.31
N SER A 16 -2.92 -15.39 16.57
CA SER A 16 -3.71 -14.30 17.16
C SER A 16 -2.93 -12.99 17.32
N ALA A 17 -1.61 -13.06 17.41
CA ALA A 17 -0.74 -11.86 17.46
C ALA A 17 -0.55 -11.20 16.08
N CYS A 18 -0.92 -11.90 14.99
CA CYS A 18 -0.80 -11.41 13.61
C CYS A 18 -2.09 -10.75 13.09
N THR A 19 -3.20 -10.88 13.81
CA THR A 19 -4.45 -10.18 13.51
C THR A 19 -4.51 -8.89 14.31
N THR A 20 -4.63 -7.75 13.64
CA THR A 20 -4.86 -6.45 14.26
C THR A 20 -6.34 -6.09 14.13
N THR A 21 -6.98 -5.77 15.25
CA THR A 21 -8.36 -5.30 15.24
C THR A 21 -8.36 -3.83 14.82
N ASP A 22 -9.05 -3.52 13.73
CA ASP A 22 -9.19 -2.14 13.26
C ASP A 22 -9.95 -1.33 14.33
N PRO A 23 -9.32 -0.33 14.97
CA PRO A 23 -9.92 0.37 16.12
C PRO A 23 -11.12 1.25 15.75
N TYR A 24 -11.39 1.45 14.45
CA TYR A 24 -12.55 2.21 13.97
C TYR A 24 -13.72 1.33 13.50
N THR A 25 -13.47 0.10 13.04
CA THR A 25 -14.52 -0.80 12.55
C THR A 25 -14.79 -2.00 13.45
N GLY A 26 -13.90 -2.32 14.39
CA GLY A 26 -14.01 -3.48 15.27
C GLY A 26 -13.81 -4.83 14.56
N GLU A 27 -13.48 -4.82 13.27
CA GLU A 27 -13.23 -6.02 12.48
C GLU A 27 -11.82 -6.55 12.71
N GLN A 28 -11.67 -7.88 12.76
CA GLN A 28 -10.37 -8.52 12.78
C GLN A 28 -9.75 -8.45 11.37
N LYS A 29 -8.73 -7.62 11.19
CA LYS A 29 -7.93 -7.59 9.96
C LYS A 29 -6.59 -8.25 10.19
N VAL A 30 -6.15 -9.06 9.24
CA VAL A 30 -4.79 -9.62 9.27
C VAL A 30 -3.82 -8.46 9.02
N SER A 31 -2.77 -8.31 9.81
CA SER A 31 -1.79 -7.24 9.55
C SER A 31 -1.15 -7.46 8.17
N ASN A 32 -0.82 -6.38 7.46
CA ASN A 32 -0.29 -6.52 6.12
C ASN A 32 1.09 -7.21 6.11
N THR A 33 1.88 -7.03 7.16
CA THR A 33 3.09 -7.83 7.42
C THR A 33 2.79 -9.32 7.52
N ALA A 34 1.74 -9.71 8.26
CA ALA A 34 1.32 -11.09 8.39
C ALA A 34 0.74 -11.66 7.08
N ALA A 35 -0.01 -10.86 6.33
CA ALA A 35 -0.51 -11.22 5.01
C ALA A 35 0.64 -11.45 4.02
N GLY A 36 1.63 -10.54 3.98
CA GLY A 36 2.83 -10.66 3.16
C GLY A 36 3.68 -11.87 3.51
N ALA A 37 3.90 -12.12 4.82
CA ALA A 37 4.59 -13.31 5.28
C ALA A 37 3.84 -14.60 4.94
N GLY A 38 2.51 -14.61 5.06
CA GLY A 38 1.67 -15.76 4.71
C GLY A 38 1.72 -16.10 3.21
N ILE A 39 1.54 -15.11 2.35
CA ILE A 39 1.60 -15.28 0.88
C ILE A 39 3.02 -15.70 0.47
N GLY A 40 4.04 -15.05 1.02
CA GLY A 40 5.43 -15.39 0.76
C GLY A 40 5.79 -16.81 1.18
N ALA A 41 5.29 -17.27 2.34
CA ALA A 41 5.51 -18.64 2.82
C ALA A 41 4.90 -19.68 1.87
N LEU A 42 3.66 -19.44 1.40
CA LEU A 42 2.97 -20.36 0.50
C LEU A 42 3.65 -20.43 -0.88
N ALA A 43 3.98 -19.27 -1.45
CA ALA A 43 4.69 -19.18 -2.72
C ALA A 43 6.09 -19.83 -2.63
N GLY A 44 6.83 -19.53 -1.55
CA GLY A 44 8.15 -20.11 -1.30
C GLY A 44 8.11 -21.62 -1.08
N ALA A 45 7.09 -22.13 -0.37
CA ALA A 45 6.88 -23.57 -0.22
C ALA A 45 6.62 -24.25 -1.57
N GLY A 46 5.74 -23.65 -2.39
CA GLY A 46 5.41 -24.15 -3.72
C GLY A 46 6.61 -24.22 -4.64
N LEU A 47 7.44 -23.17 -4.66
CA LEU A 47 8.69 -23.15 -5.44
C LEU A 47 9.74 -24.12 -4.87
N GLY A 48 9.79 -24.29 -3.55
CA GLY A 48 10.69 -25.25 -2.89
C GLY A 48 10.42 -26.71 -3.27
N LEU A 49 9.17 -27.07 -3.53
CA LEU A 49 8.80 -28.42 -4.01
C LEU A 49 9.35 -28.72 -5.41
N LEU A 50 9.64 -27.70 -6.22
CA LEU A 50 10.13 -27.86 -7.59
C LEU A 50 11.67 -27.98 -7.68
N ALA A 51 12.38 -27.74 -6.59
CA ALA A 51 13.85 -27.66 -6.57
C ALA A 51 14.57 -29.04 -6.59
N GLY A 52 13.82 -30.14 -6.63
CA GLY A 52 14.36 -31.51 -6.65
C GLY A 52 14.99 -31.96 -5.33
N GLY A 53 14.88 -33.26 -5.01
CA GLY A 53 15.40 -33.85 -3.77
C GLY A 53 14.31 -34.06 -2.72
N ASN A 54 14.56 -33.66 -1.47
CA ASN A 54 13.59 -33.86 -0.38
C ASN A 54 12.55 -32.73 -0.36
N ASP A 55 11.44 -32.95 -1.06
CA ASP A 55 10.31 -32.02 -1.20
C ASP A 55 9.87 -31.38 0.12
N ARG A 56 9.71 -32.17 1.20
CA ARG A 56 9.33 -31.63 2.52
C ARG A 56 10.35 -30.65 3.10
N ARG A 57 11.65 -30.93 2.91
CA ARG A 57 12.72 -30.08 3.45
C ARG A 57 12.83 -28.80 2.62
N ASN A 58 12.75 -28.93 1.31
CA ASN A 58 12.86 -27.78 0.40
C ASN A 58 11.62 -26.87 0.49
N ALA A 59 10.43 -27.44 0.66
CA ALA A 59 9.21 -26.68 0.92
C ALA A 59 9.30 -25.89 2.23
N LEU A 60 9.84 -26.47 3.31
CA LEU A 60 10.02 -25.76 4.58
C LEU A 60 11.07 -24.64 4.48
N ILE A 61 12.17 -24.88 3.77
CA ILE A 61 13.19 -23.86 3.53
C ILE A 61 12.61 -22.73 2.68
N GLY A 62 11.91 -23.08 1.59
CA GLY A 62 11.24 -22.13 0.73
C GLY A 62 10.16 -21.33 1.46
N ALA A 63 9.37 -21.97 2.32
CA ALA A 63 8.38 -21.32 3.16
C ALA A 63 9.04 -20.32 4.12
N GLY A 64 10.14 -20.70 4.77
CA GLY A 64 10.87 -19.80 5.67
C GLY A 64 11.42 -18.57 4.94
N VAL A 65 12.09 -18.77 3.80
CA VAL A 65 12.66 -17.68 3.00
C VAL A 65 11.56 -16.76 2.47
N GLY A 66 10.49 -17.36 1.93
CA GLY A 66 9.35 -16.61 1.40
C GLY A 66 8.60 -15.83 2.49
N ALA A 67 8.42 -16.42 3.68
CA ALA A 67 7.80 -15.73 4.82
C ALA A 67 8.60 -14.52 5.28
N LEU A 68 9.94 -14.66 5.35
CA LEU A 68 10.82 -13.56 5.75
C LEU A 68 10.84 -12.45 4.70
N ALA A 69 10.94 -12.81 3.42
CA ALA A 69 10.91 -11.83 2.32
C ALA A 69 9.57 -11.09 2.26
N GLY A 70 8.45 -11.81 2.30
CA GLY A 70 7.11 -11.21 2.29
C GLY A 70 6.81 -10.40 3.55
N GLY A 71 7.31 -10.83 4.72
CA GLY A 71 7.21 -10.09 5.97
C GLY A 71 8.04 -8.81 5.98
N ALA A 72 9.25 -8.81 5.42
CA ALA A 72 10.10 -7.63 5.33
C ALA A 72 9.50 -6.53 4.44
N ILE A 73 8.88 -6.93 3.32
CA ILE A 73 8.16 -6.00 2.44
C ILE A 73 6.97 -5.40 3.19
N GLY A 74 6.15 -6.24 3.83
CA GLY A 74 5.00 -5.77 4.61
C GLY A 74 5.38 -4.81 5.75
N ALA A 75 6.46 -5.11 6.49
CA ALA A 75 6.95 -4.28 7.59
C ALA A 75 7.45 -2.91 7.12
N THR A 76 8.09 -2.86 5.96
CA THR A 76 8.52 -1.59 5.35
C THR A 76 7.29 -0.77 4.94
N MET A 77 6.30 -1.39 4.30
CA MET A 77 5.07 -0.70 3.89
C MET A 77 4.26 -0.17 5.08
N ASP A 78 4.25 -0.88 6.21
CA ASP A 78 3.59 -0.44 7.45
C ASP A 78 4.22 0.87 7.99
N GLN A 79 5.56 1.00 7.94
CA GLN A 79 6.25 2.23 8.31
C GLN A 79 5.91 3.38 7.36
N ASN A 80 5.84 3.08 6.06
CA ASN A 80 5.57 4.07 5.03
C ASN A 80 4.17 4.66 5.17
N GLU A 81 3.17 3.81 5.41
CA GLU A 81 1.78 4.22 5.64
C GLU A 81 1.65 5.11 6.88
N ALA A 82 2.32 4.77 7.97
CA ALA A 82 2.26 5.55 9.21
C ALA A 82 2.83 6.96 9.03
N GLU A 83 3.96 7.09 8.32
CA GLU A 83 4.58 8.38 8.01
C GLU A 83 3.68 9.23 7.08
N LEU A 84 3.12 8.61 6.04
CA LEU A 84 2.16 9.24 5.14
C LEU A 84 0.95 9.80 5.89
N ARG A 85 0.34 8.98 6.74
CA ARG A 85 -0.80 9.40 7.55
C ARG A 85 -0.43 10.57 8.46
N ARG A 86 0.76 10.57 9.05
CA ARG A 86 1.22 11.69 9.91
C ARG A 86 1.45 12.98 9.12
N GLN A 87 2.07 12.91 7.95
CA GLN A 87 2.35 14.11 7.15
C GLN A 87 1.12 14.66 6.44
N LEU A 88 0.15 13.79 6.11
CA LEU A 88 -1.08 14.17 5.43
C LEU A 88 -2.26 14.40 6.40
N GLN A 89 -2.06 14.20 7.71
CA GLN A 89 -3.04 14.56 8.73
C GLN A 89 -3.36 16.06 8.67
N GLY A 90 -4.63 16.39 8.42
CA GLY A 90 -5.10 17.78 8.30
C GLY A 90 -4.93 18.40 6.90
N SER A 91 -4.34 17.69 5.94
CA SER A 91 -4.18 18.16 4.55
C SER A 91 -5.46 18.06 3.69
N GLY A 92 -6.49 17.35 4.19
CA GLY A 92 -7.67 16.98 3.41
C GLY A 92 -7.49 15.77 2.48
N VAL A 93 -6.28 15.20 2.43
CA VAL A 93 -5.97 13.97 1.66
C VAL A 93 -6.21 12.75 2.52
N SER A 94 -7.00 11.80 2.01
CA SER A 94 -7.20 10.51 2.67
C SER A 94 -6.14 9.52 2.18
N VAL A 95 -5.59 8.75 3.11
CA VAL A 95 -4.60 7.71 2.83
C VAL A 95 -5.26 6.36 3.10
N THR A 96 -5.49 5.60 2.04
CA THR A 96 -6.08 4.26 2.12
C THR A 96 -5.05 3.25 1.63
N ARG A 97 -4.90 2.14 2.35
CA ARG A 97 -4.09 1.02 1.90
C ARG A 97 -4.95 -0.12 1.39
N THR A 98 -4.58 -0.65 0.24
CA THR A 98 -5.23 -1.79 -0.39
C THR A 98 -4.14 -2.80 -0.76
N GLY A 99 -3.88 -3.77 0.12
CA GLY A 99 -2.83 -4.77 -0.07
C GLY A 99 -1.43 -4.16 -0.11
N ASP A 100 -0.78 -4.26 -1.26
CA ASP A 100 0.54 -3.71 -1.61
C ASP A 100 0.47 -2.32 -2.26
N GLN A 101 -0.71 -1.69 -2.31
CA GLN A 101 -0.90 -0.35 -2.84
C GLN A 101 -1.30 0.64 -1.76
N ILE A 102 -0.73 1.84 -1.83
CA ILE A 102 -1.18 3.00 -1.04
C ILE A 102 -1.87 3.96 -1.99
N ILE A 103 -3.15 4.23 -1.71
CA ILE A 103 -4.00 5.12 -2.49
C ILE A 103 -4.14 6.44 -1.74
N LEU A 104 -3.69 7.51 -2.38
CA LEU A 104 -3.88 8.88 -1.91
C LEU A 104 -5.11 9.47 -2.58
N ASN A 105 -6.19 9.67 -1.84
CA ASN A 105 -7.41 10.26 -2.35
C ASN A 105 -7.39 11.78 -2.09
N MET A 106 -7.34 12.54 -3.18
CA MET A 106 -7.26 14.00 -3.19
C MET A 106 -8.57 14.59 -3.73
N PRO A 107 -9.36 15.28 -2.90
CA PRO A 107 -10.60 15.89 -3.33
C PRO A 107 -10.37 16.98 -4.41
N SER A 108 -11.16 16.95 -5.50
CA SER A 108 -10.99 17.85 -6.64
C SER A 108 -11.24 19.32 -6.31
N ASP A 109 -12.11 19.61 -5.33
CA ASP A 109 -12.51 20.95 -4.86
C ASP A 109 -11.36 21.75 -4.23
N ILE A 110 -10.44 21.04 -3.56
CA ILE A 110 -9.23 21.64 -2.98
C ILE A 110 -8.04 21.62 -3.95
N THR A 111 -8.08 20.78 -4.98
CA THR A 111 -6.96 20.54 -5.91
C THR A 111 -7.01 21.47 -7.14
N PHE A 112 -8.18 21.61 -7.77
CA PHE A 112 -8.37 22.35 -9.01
C PHE A 112 -9.57 23.30 -8.93
N ASN A 113 -9.57 24.36 -9.75
CA ASN A 113 -10.79 25.12 -9.98
C ASN A 113 -11.70 24.40 -10.99
N VAL A 114 -12.98 24.78 -11.03
CA VAL A 114 -13.94 24.27 -12.01
C VAL A 114 -13.40 24.49 -13.42
N ASP A 115 -13.44 23.44 -14.23
CA ASP A 115 -12.95 23.42 -15.62
C ASP A 115 -11.50 23.88 -15.84
N GLN A 116 -10.66 23.78 -14.80
CA GLN A 116 -9.22 24.10 -14.89
C GLN A 116 -8.35 22.90 -14.55
N ASP A 117 -7.18 22.85 -15.18
CA ASP A 117 -6.10 21.88 -14.98
C ASP A 117 -4.90 22.46 -14.20
N ALA A 118 -4.94 23.76 -13.87
CA ALA A 118 -3.96 24.39 -13.01
C ALA A 118 -4.20 24.02 -11.54
N VAL A 119 -3.17 23.46 -10.89
CA VAL A 119 -3.20 23.15 -9.45
C VAL A 119 -3.34 24.44 -8.64
N LYS A 120 -4.26 24.44 -7.66
CA LYS A 120 -4.49 25.60 -6.80
C LYS A 120 -3.26 25.88 -5.93
N PRO A 121 -2.89 27.16 -5.70
CA PRO A 121 -1.71 27.51 -4.89
C PRO A 121 -1.69 26.88 -3.48
N GLY A 122 -2.85 26.81 -2.82
CA GLY A 122 -2.97 26.20 -1.49
C GLY A 122 -2.70 24.70 -1.47
N PHE A 123 -2.84 24.02 -2.61
CA PHE A 123 -2.64 22.58 -2.70
C PHE A 123 -1.18 22.18 -2.93
N TYR A 124 -0.31 23.11 -3.35
CA TYR A 124 1.12 22.83 -3.49
C TYR A 124 1.77 22.39 -2.18
N GLN A 125 1.30 22.88 -1.03
CA GLN A 125 1.80 22.41 0.28
C GLN A 125 1.53 20.92 0.48
N VAL A 126 0.36 20.44 0.06
CA VAL A 126 -0.01 19.03 0.14
C VAL A 126 0.82 18.21 -0.84
N LEU A 127 0.95 18.67 -2.09
CA LEU A 127 1.80 18.00 -3.08
C LEU A 127 3.27 17.94 -2.65
N ASN A 128 3.77 18.95 -1.93
CA ASN A 128 5.12 18.93 -1.36
C ASN A 128 5.25 17.85 -0.27
N SER A 129 4.27 17.71 0.61
CA SER A 129 4.24 16.61 1.58
C SER A 129 4.22 15.25 0.88
N VAL A 130 3.43 15.09 -0.18
CA VAL A 130 3.43 13.86 -1.00
C VAL A 130 4.81 13.63 -1.63
N ALA A 131 5.42 14.64 -2.24
CA ALA A 131 6.75 14.54 -2.85
C ALA A 131 7.85 14.16 -1.84
N LEU A 132 7.83 14.75 -0.63
CA LEU A 132 8.78 14.39 0.43
C LEU A 132 8.70 12.91 0.80
N VAL A 133 7.50 12.36 0.81
CA VAL A 133 7.27 10.94 1.07
C VAL A 133 7.74 10.09 -0.12
N LEU A 134 7.36 10.45 -1.35
CA LEU A 134 7.77 9.73 -2.55
C LEU A 134 9.30 9.66 -2.69
N ASN A 135 9.99 10.74 -2.32
CA ASN A 135 11.47 10.80 -2.32
C ASN A 135 12.11 9.85 -1.30
N LYS A 136 11.41 9.51 -0.21
CA LYS A 136 11.85 8.46 0.74
C LYS A 136 11.63 7.05 0.18
N PHE A 137 10.72 6.87 -0.79
CA PHE A 137 10.29 5.58 -1.32
C PHE A 137 10.65 5.40 -2.80
N ARG A 138 11.96 5.42 -3.09
CA ARG A 138 12.50 5.33 -4.45
C ARG A 138 12.29 3.99 -5.18
N GLN A 139 11.71 3.00 -4.51
CA GLN A 139 11.45 1.66 -5.06
C GLN A 139 9.96 1.42 -5.39
N THR A 140 9.16 2.49 -5.51
CA THR A 140 7.74 2.39 -5.83
C THR A 140 7.39 3.12 -7.12
N THR A 141 6.54 2.51 -7.94
CA THR A 141 5.90 3.17 -9.08
C THR A 141 4.75 4.04 -8.57
N VAL A 142 4.58 5.23 -9.14
CA VAL A 142 3.51 6.16 -8.79
C VAL A 142 2.61 6.34 -10.00
N ASP A 143 1.35 5.91 -9.85
CA ASP A 143 0.31 6.12 -10.85
C ASP A 143 -0.59 7.30 -10.42
N VAL A 144 -0.85 8.23 -11.34
CA VAL A 144 -1.70 9.40 -11.08
C VAL A 144 -2.97 9.30 -11.93
N PHE A 145 -4.12 9.24 -11.27
CA PHE A 145 -5.42 9.16 -11.92
C PHE A 145 -6.22 10.45 -11.70
N GLY A 146 -6.62 11.10 -12.78
CA GLY A 146 -7.53 12.24 -12.74
C GLY A 146 -8.97 11.78 -12.87
N HIS A 147 -9.87 12.34 -12.06
CA HIS A 147 -11.31 12.16 -12.22
C HIS A 147 -11.98 13.54 -12.35
N THR A 148 -12.92 13.64 -13.27
CA THR A 148 -13.82 14.79 -13.42
C THR A 148 -15.22 14.40 -12.97
N ASP A 149 -16.08 15.39 -12.75
CA ASP A 149 -17.48 15.12 -12.49
C ASP A 149 -18.20 14.64 -13.77
N SER A 150 -19.43 14.17 -13.61
CA SER A 150 -20.28 13.68 -14.71
C SER A 150 -20.99 14.81 -15.47
N THR A 151 -20.64 16.07 -15.22
CA THR A 151 -21.29 17.23 -15.83
C THR A 151 -20.46 17.67 -17.03
N GLY A 152 -21.03 17.59 -18.24
CA GLY A 152 -20.34 17.92 -19.48
C GLY A 152 -20.25 16.73 -20.45
N GLY A 153 -19.51 16.91 -21.54
CA GLY A 153 -19.29 15.85 -22.53
C GLY A 153 -18.19 14.88 -22.07
N ASP A 154 -18.38 13.58 -22.30
CA ASP A 154 -17.44 12.53 -21.90
C ASP A 154 -16.02 12.78 -22.44
N GLU A 155 -15.90 13.23 -23.68
CA GLU A 155 -14.62 13.53 -24.32
C GLU A 155 -13.88 14.71 -23.66
N HIS A 156 -14.62 15.77 -23.32
CA HIS A 156 -14.09 16.94 -22.59
C HIS A 156 -13.61 16.54 -21.19
N ASN A 157 -14.43 15.76 -20.50
CA ASN A 157 -14.14 15.26 -19.15
C ASN A 157 -12.91 14.33 -19.15
N PHE A 158 -12.80 13.44 -20.13
CA PHE A 158 -11.64 12.59 -20.30
C PHE A 158 -10.35 13.41 -20.52
N ASP A 159 -10.38 14.35 -21.45
CA ASP A 159 -9.23 15.21 -21.78
C ASP A 159 -8.82 16.10 -20.59
N LEU A 160 -9.79 16.71 -19.90
CA LEU A 160 -9.55 17.50 -18.68
C LEU A 160 -8.94 16.64 -17.56
N SER A 161 -9.44 15.41 -17.37
CA SER A 161 -8.93 14.48 -16.36
C SER A 161 -7.47 14.09 -16.64
N GLN A 162 -7.11 13.88 -17.91
CA GLN A 162 -5.76 13.56 -18.35
C GLN A 162 -4.82 14.74 -18.12
N ARG A 163 -5.22 15.96 -18.49
CA ARG A 163 -4.41 17.17 -18.25
C ARG A 163 -4.15 17.41 -16.76
N ARG A 164 -5.16 17.22 -15.91
CA ARG A 164 -5.03 17.31 -14.45
C ARG A 164 -4.05 16.29 -13.88
N ALA A 165 -4.14 15.03 -14.33
CA ALA A 165 -3.21 13.98 -13.93
C ALA A 165 -1.77 14.33 -14.35
N LEU A 166 -1.59 14.81 -15.60
CA LEU A 166 -0.30 15.27 -16.10
C LEU A 166 0.26 16.46 -15.31
N ALA A 167 -0.58 17.43 -14.93
CA ALA A 167 -0.15 18.57 -14.13
C ALA A 167 0.41 18.14 -12.76
N VAL A 168 -0.27 17.20 -12.09
CA VAL A 168 0.20 16.63 -10.81
C VAL A 168 1.47 15.80 -11.01
N ALA A 169 1.50 14.93 -12.03
CA ALA A 169 2.67 14.11 -12.33
C ALA A 169 3.91 14.97 -12.64
N ASN A 170 3.76 15.99 -13.46
CA ASN A 170 4.84 16.94 -13.79
C ASN A 170 5.32 17.69 -12.55
N TYR A 171 4.39 18.12 -11.68
CA TYR A 171 4.76 18.79 -10.44
C TYR A 171 5.58 17.85 -9.53
N LEU A 172 5.08 16.65 -9.27
CA LEU A 172 5.75 15.67 -8.41
C LEU A 172 7.11 15.26 -8.99
N SER A 173 7.20 15.03 -10.30
CA SER A 173 8.46 14.74 -10.99
C SER A 173 9.47 15.89 -10.91
N GLY A 174 9.01 17.14 -10.78
CA GLY A 174 9.88 18.29 -10.59
C GLY A 174 10.47 18.41 -9.17
N GLN A 175 9.97 17.63 -8.21
CA GLN A 175 10.36 17.70 -6.80
C GLN A 175 11.41 16.66 -6.36
N GLY A 176 11.88 15.77 -7.25
CA GLY A 176 13.01 14.87 -6.98
C GLY A 176 12.82 13.43 -7.41
#